data_AF-A0A524EW61-F1
#
_entry.id   AF-A0A524EW61-F1
#
_cell.length_a   1.000
_cell.length_b   1.000
_cell.length_c   1.000
_cell.angle_alpha   90.00
_cell.angle_beta   90.00
_cell.angle_gamma   90.00
#
_symmetry.space_group_name_H-M   'P 1'
#
loop_
_entity.id
_entity.type
_entity.pdbx_description
1 polymer ?
#
loop_
_entity_poly.entity_id
_entity_poly.type
_entity_poly.pdbx_seq_one_letter_code
_entity_poly.pdbx_strand_id
1 'polypeptide(L)'
;ANQYFNLDSDEFIKYDAAQENFTTEITPFSLGYTYPLITRDRNLALRESKTSGIPITLVDIEFDTEYYVTGRKMNKNHPYLGDWVKLIKKLKVNSNLDRVLLSSNAPYHMSISDWPIHIHNLIKPQNDISLLDISALLSFNPARILNLSSKKGYLGAGADADIICFQANPEKFTEKTFSNTKFVIKSGHLIKKNSEYVVSTGSKRNIYWSEGEFDANERNKTKKRLENFYDKRFSMHLSALENKEIPQMQKL
;
A
#
# COMPACT_ATOMS: atom_id res chain seq x y z
N ALA A 1 -9.96 -2.70 11.54
CA ALA A 1 -11.26 -2.20 11.08
C ALA A 1 -11.02 -0.88 10.36
N ASN A 2 -11.21 -0.84 9.03
CA ASN A 2 -11.07 0.41 8.29
C ASN A 2 -12.34 1.23 8.52
N GLN A 3 -12.29 2.18 9.45
CA GLN A 3 -13.36 3.16 9.59
C GLN A 3 -13.17 4.22 8.52
N TYR A 4 -14.07 4.25 7.54
CA TYR A 4 -14.14 5.36 6.58
C TYR A 4 -14.72 6.57 7.31
N PHE A 5 -13.85 7.35 7.93
CA PHE A 5 -14.20 8.64 8.48
C PHE A 5 -14.45 9.59 7.32
N ASN A 6 -15.72 9.97 7.13
CA ASN A 6 -16.09 11.10 6.30
C ASN A 6 -15.87 12.40 7.10
N LEU A 7 -14.68 12.55 7.67
CA LEU A 7 -14.29 13.74 8.40
C LEU A 7 -13.96 14.84 7.40
N ASP A 8 -14.36 16.07 7.69
CA ASP A 8 -13.75 17.22 7.03
C ASP A 8 -12.23 17.13 7.21
N SER A 9 -11.49 17.53 6.18
CA SER A 9 -10.02 17.51 6.17
C SER A 9 -9.46 18.14 7.45
N ASP A 10 -10.02 19.25 7.91
CA ASP A 10 -9.56 19.97 9.10
C ASP A 10 -9.83 19.23 10.42
N GLU A 11 -10.96 18.54 10.54
CA GLU A 11 -11.24 17.69 11.71
C GLU A 11 -10.31 16.48 11.74
N PHE A 12 -10.09 15.86 10.58
CA PHE A 12 -9.15 14.75 10.46
C PHE A 12 -7.73 15.16 10.87
N ILE A 13 -7.26 16.33 10.44
CA ILE A 13 -5.92 16.83 10.78
C ILE A 13 -5.80 17.10 12.27
N LYS A 14 -6.80 17.72 12.89
CA LYS A 14 -6.82 17.92 14.35
C LYS A 14 -6.77 16.59 15.09
N TYR A 15 -7.51 15.59 14.61
CA TYR A 15 -7.48 14.25 15.17
C TYR A 15 -6.11 13.59 15.01
N ASP A 16 -5.54 13.58 13.80
CA ASP A 16 -4.20 13.03 13.52
C ASP A 16 -3.12 13.69 14.39
N ALA A 17 -3.17 15.02 14.52
CA ALA A 17 -2.24 15.77 15.36
C ALA A 17 -2.39 15.44 16.86
N ALA A 18 -3.60 15.13 17.33
CA ALA A 18 -3.86 14.78 18.73
C ALA A 18 -3.55 13.32 19.08
N GLN A 19 -3.41 12.42 18.10
CA GLN A 19 -3.21 10.99 18.32
C GLN A 19 -1.79 10.56 17.97
N GLU A 20 -0.98 10.19 18.96
CA GLU A 20 0.42 9.75 18.71
C GLU A 20 0.53 8.35 18.10
N ASN A 21 -0.46 7.49 18.34
CA ASN A 21 -0.41 6.05 18.01
C ASN A 21 -1.10 5.69 16.68
N PHE A 22 -1.39 6.69 15.83
CA PHE A 22 -2.02 6.46 14.53
C PHE A 22 -1.04 6.72 13.39
N THR A 23 -1.28 6.07 12.27
CA THR A 23 -0.55 6.24 11.02
C THR A 23 -1.56 6.42 9.92
N THR A 24 -1.31 7.40 9.06
CA THR A 24 -2.23 7.83 8.02
C THR A 24 -1.71 7.41 6.65
N GLU A 25 -2.51 6.64 5.93
CA GLU A 25 -2.27 6.30 4.53
C GLU A 25 -3.10 7.20 3.62
N ILE A 26 -2.42 7.86 2.68
CA ILE A 26 -3.05 8.75 1.69
C ILE A 26 -2.87 8.12 0.31
N THR A 27 -3.97 7.99 -0.40
CA THR A 27 -3.98 7.47 -1.76
C THR A 27 -4.41 8.54 -2.76
N PRO A 28 -3.57 8.89 -3.75
CA PRO A 28 -4.00 9.72 -4.86
C PRO A 28 -4.95 8.94 -5.78
N PHE A 29 -5.76 9.69 -6.53
CA PHE A 29 -6.75 9.14 -7.44
C PHE A 29 -6.43 9.49 -8.88
N SER A 30 -6.51 8.51 -9.77
CA SER A 30 -6.34 8.73 -11.20
C SER A 30 -7.69 8.77 -11.92
N LEU A 31 -7.91 9.84 -12.67
CA LEU A 31 -9.16 10.12 -13.38
C LEU A 31 -9.27 9.38 -14.71
N GLY A 32 -10.51 9.14 -15.14
CA GLY A 32 -10.83 8.71 -16.50
C GLY A 32 -10.80 7.19 -16.70
N TYR A 33 -10.60 6.43 -15.62
CA TYR A 33 -10.56 4.98 -15.65
C TYR A 33 -11.68 4.38 -14.79
N THR A 34 -12.05 3.16 -15.17
CA THR A 34 -12.81 2.28 -14.32
C THR A 34 -11.85 1.28 -13.70
N TYR A 35 -11.72 1.34 -12.38
CA TYR A 35 -10.87 0.44 -11.62
C TYR A 35 -11.67 -0.76 -11.12
N PRO A 36 -11.08 -1.96 -11.05
CA PRO A 36 -11.69 -3.02 -10.26
C PRO A 36 -11.76 -2.55 -8.79
N LEU A 37 -12.83 -2.95 -8.10
CA LEU A 37 -13.02 -2.76 -6.67
C LEU A 37 -13.26 -4.12 -6.04
N ILE A 38 -12.39 -4.51 -5.11
CA ILE A 38 -12.57 -5.69 -4.26
C ILE A 38 -12.62 -5.16 -2.83
N THR A 39 -13.74 -5.37 -2.15
CA THR A 39 -13.95 -4.82 -0.80
C THR A 39 -14.82 -5.73 0.04
N ARG A 40 -14.64 -5.68 1.36
CA ARG A 40 -15.55 -6.29 2.34
C ARG A 40 -16.75 -5.38 2.67
N ASP A 41 -16.71 -4.12 2.23
CA ASP A 41 -17.77 -3.13 2.46
C ASP A 41 -18.86 -3.26 1.39
N ARG A 42 -19.96 -3.91 1.76
CA ARG A 42 -21.14 -4.08 0.93
C ARG A 42 -21.75 -2.75 0.46
N ASN A 43 -21.84 -1.77 1.34
CA ASN A 43 -22.46 -0.47 1.02
C ASN A 43 -21.64 0.29 -0.01
N LEU A 44 -20.31 0.24 0.15
CA LEU A 44 -19.38 0.75 -0.84
C LEU A 44 -19.56 0.05 -2.19
N ALA A 45 -19.57 -1.28 -2.23
CA ALA A 45 -19.75 -2.03 -3.48
C ALA A 45 -21.08 -1.71 -4.18
N LEU A 46 -22.19 -1.64 -3.42
CA LEU A 46 -23.51 -1.26 -3.93
C LEU A 46 -23.51 0.14 -4.55
N ARG A 47 -22.91 1.11 -3.88
CA ARG A 47 -22.79 2.47 -4.38
C ARG A 47 -21.97 2.53 -5.66
N GLU A 48 -20.78 1.93 -5.66
CA GLU A 48 -19.86 1.99 -6.81
C GLU A 48 -20.42 1.24 -8.01
N SER A 49 -21.10 0.10 -7.81
CA SER A 49 -21.82 -0.63 -8.86
C SER A 49 -22.91 0.22 -9.51
N LYS A 50 -23.73 0.91 -8.69
CA LYS A 50 -24.77 1.81 -9.20
C LYS A 50 -24.18 2.96 -10.02
N THR A 51 -23.05 3.51 -9.58
CA THR A 51 -22.38 4.64 -10.26
C THR A 51 -21.64 4.21 -11.53
N SER A 52 -21.01 3.04 -11.53
CA SER A 52 -20.23 2.54 -12.68
C SER A 52 -21.10 1.81 -13.71
N GLY A 53 -22.26 1.29 -13.30
CA GLY A 53 -23.10 0.40 -14.10
C GLY A 53 -22.57 -1.04 -14.19
N ILE A 54 -21.51 -1.37 -13.44
CA ILE A 54 -20.90 -2.70 -13.44
C ILE A 54 -21.56 -3.55 -12.35
N PRO A 55 -22.05 -4.76 -12.66
CA PRO A 55 -22.64 -5.65 -11.67
C PRO A 55 -21.69 -5.99 -10.52
N ILE A 56 -22.25 -6.50 -9.42
CA ILE A 56 -21.48 -7.00 -8.28
C ILE A 56 -21.36 -8.51 -8.38
N THR A 57 -20.15 -9.02 -8.23
CA THR A 57 -19.89 -10.43 -7.94
C THR A 57 -19.61 -10.57 -6.46
N LEU A 58 -20.40 -11.41 -5.78
CA LEU A 58 -20.17 -11.78 -4.39
C LEU A 58 -19.28 -13.03 -4.35
N VAL A 59 -18.25 -13.00 -3.52
CA VAL A 59 -17.42 -14.14 -3.17
C VAL A 59 -17.53 -14.31 -1.66
N ASP A 60 -18.22 -15.36 -1.22
CA ASP A 60 -18.33 -15.70 0.19
C ASP A 60 -17.27 -16.75 0.53
N ILE A 61 -16.43 -16.47 1.52
CA ILE A 61 -15.39 -17.37 2.00
C ILE A 61 -15.84 -17.90 3.37
N GLU A 62 -16.09 -19.21 3.42
CA GLU A 62 -16.58 -19.92 4.62
C GLU A 62 -15.84 -19.47 5.88
N PHE A 63 -16.59 -18.95 6.86
CA PHE A 63 -16.12 -18.54 8.19
C PHE A 63 -14.97 -17.51 8.23
N ASP A 64 -14.64 -16.85 7.12
CA ASP A 64 -13.72 -15.71 7.09
C ASP A 64 -14.51 -14.43 6.80
N THR A 65 -14.92 -14.24 5.54
CA THR A 65 -15.63 -13.04 5.12
C THR A 65 -16.26 -13.14 3.74
N GLU A 66 -17.21 -12.26 3.51
CA GLU A 66 -17.70 -11.89 2.19
C GLU A 66 -16.80 -10.84 1.54
N TYR A 67 -16.55 -11.01 0.25
CA TYR A 67 -15.93 -10.04 -0.64
C TYR A 67 -16.88 -9.67 -1.78
N TYR A 68 -16.92 -8.38 -2.09
CA TYR A 68 -17.70 -7.82 -3.18
C TYR A 68 -16.75 -7.30 -4.25
N VAL A 69 -16.93 -7.80 -5.47
CA VAL A 69 -16.14 -7.42 -6.65
C VAL A 69 -17.03 -6.64 -7.61
N THR A 70 -16.62 -5.42 -7.96
CA THR A 70 -17.33 -4.57 -8.94
C THR A 70 -16.35 -3.60 -9.62
N GLY A 71 -16.85 -2.63 -10.37
CA GLY A 71 -16.07 -1.53 -10.93
C GLY A 71 -16.33 -0.19 -10.24
N ARG A 72 -15.28 0.61 -10.10
CA ARG A 72 -15.32 1.99 -9.62
C ARG A 72 -14.93 2.95 -10.73
N LYS A 73 -15.82 3.89 -11.07
CA LYS A 73 -15.57 4.89 -12.11
C LYS A 73 -15.06 6.21 -11.52
N MET A 74 -13.78 6.50 -11.70
CA MET A 74 -13.18 7.74 -11.19
C MET A 74 -13.35 8.88 -12.20
N ASN A 75 -14.32 9.76 -11.95
CA ASN A 75 -14.62 10.91 -12.80
C ASN A 75 -14.42 12.24 -12.06
N LYS A 76 -14.51 13.37 -12.78
CA LYS A 76 -14.29 14.71 -12.23
C LYS A 76 -15.25 15.10 -11.08
N ASN A 77 -16.40 14.44 -11.00
CA ASN A 77 -17.41 14.68 -9.98
C ASN A 77 -17.31 13.64 -8.84
N HIS A 78 -16.25 12.83 -8.81
CA HIS A 78 -16.07 11.86 -7.74
C HIS A 78 -15.88 12.60 -6.40
N PRO A 79 -16.64 12.24 -5.34
CA PRO A 79 -16.64 12.99 -4.08
C PRO A 79 -15.27 13.09 -3.39
N TYR A 80 -14.31 12.23 -3.76
CA TYR A 80 -12.97 12.17 -3.16
C TYR A 80 -11.87 12.86 -3.99
N LEU A 81 -12.23 13.56 -5.07
CA LEU A 81 -11.25 14.05 -6.04
C LEU A 81 -10.45 15.29 -5.60
N GLY A 82 -10.95 16.04 -4.61
CA GLY A 82 -10.50 17.40 -4.34
C GLY A 82 -9.36 17.58 -3.34
N ASP A 83 -9.04 16.57 -2.52
CA ASP A 83 -8.50 16.89 -1.19
C ASP A 83 -7.19 16.22 -0.80
N TRP A 84 -6.67 15.26 -1.57
CA TRP A 84 -5.47 14.54 -1.13
C TRP A 84 -4.21 15.42 -1.13
N VAL A 85 -3.99 16.29 -2.14
CA VAL A 85 -2.86 17.23 -2.15
C VAL A 85 -3.00 18.25 -1.01
N LYS A 86 -4.22 18.75 -0.77
CA LYS A 86 -4.49 19.68 0.33
C LYS A 86 -4.25 19.01 1.68
N LEU A 87 -4.68 17.76 1.83
CA LEU A 87 -4.50 16.96 3.03
C LEU A 87 -3.01 16.76 3.33
N ILE A 88 -2.20 16.36 2.34
CA ILE A 88 -0.75 16.22 2.53
C ILE A 88 -0.10 17.53 2.96
N LYS A 89 -0.46 18.65 2.31
CA LYS A 89 0.05 19.98 2.71
C LYS A 89 -0.30 20.30 4.15
N LYS A 90 -1.56 20.11 4.53
CA LYS A 90 -2.00 20.44 5.87
C LYS A 90 -1.38 19.50 6.92
N LEU A 91 -1.16 18.22 6.60
CA LEU A 91 -0.43 17.30 7.47
C LEU A 91 1.05 17.69 7.59
N LYS A 92 1.70 18.12 6.51
CA LYS A 92 3.06 18.67 6.57
C LYS A 92 3.19 19.86 7.52
N VAL A 93 2.18 20.74 7.54
CA VAL A 93 2.18 21.94 8.38
C VAL A 93 1.81 21.65 9.83
N ASN A 94 0.83 20.78 10.06
CA ASN A 94 0.19 20.62 11.38
C ASN A 94 0.53 19.31 12.09
N SER A 95 1.16 18.34 11.42
CA SER A 95 1.50 17.05 12.01
C SER A 95 2.92 16.61 11.64
N ASN A 96 3.33 15.50 12.25
CA ASN A 96 4.61 14.88 11.94
C ASN A 96 4.43 14.00 10.69
N LEU A 97 5.06 14.42 9.58
CA LEU A 97 5.03 13.71 8.30
C LEU A 97 5.51 12.27 8.41
N ASP A 98 6.27 11.92 9.46
CA ASP A 98 6.78 10.58 9.72
C ASP A 98 5.69 9.49 9.87
N ARG A 99 4.45 9.88 10.20
CA ARG A 99 3.28 8.99 10.34
C ARG A 99 2.39 8.96 9.12
N VAL A 100 2.73 9.70 8.08
CA VAL A 100 1.97 9.73 6.84
C VAL A 100 2.68 8.87 5.81
N LEU A 101 1.95 8.07 5.05
CA LEU A 101 2.50 7.32 3.92
C LEU A 101 1.65 7.51 2.68
N LEU A 102 2.30 7.38 1.53
CA LEU A 102 1.65 7.39 0.23
C LEU A 102 1.51 5.97 -0.29
N SER A 103 0.30 5.60 -0.67
CA SER A 103 0.01 4.32 -1.32
C SER A 103 -0.72 4.56 -2.63
N SER A 104 -0.68 3.59 -3.54
CA SER A 104 -1.50 3.63 -4.74
C SER A 104 -2.90 3.09 -4.52
N ASN A 105 -3.08 2.32 -3.43
CA ASN A 105 -4.16 1.35 -3.27
C ASN A 105 -4.50 0.66 -4.60
N ALA A 106 -3.48 0.33 -5.40
CA ALA A 106 -3.68 -0.20 -6.73
C ALA A 106 -4.22 -1.63 -6.65
N PRO A 107 -5.11 -2.03 -7.57
CA PRO A 107 -5.64 -1.24 -8.68
C PRO A 107 -6.88 -0.38 -8.34
N TYR A 108 -7.30 -0.24 -7.08
CA TYR A 108 -8.61 0.31 -6.69
C TYR A 108 -8.80 1.82 -6.92
N HIS A 109 -7.75 2.63 -6.68
CA HIS A 109 -7.83 4.10 -6.72
C HIS A 109 -7.00 4.71 -7.85
N MET A 110 -5.96 4.00 -8.28
CA MET A 110 -4.97 4.46 -9.22
C MET A 110 -4.23 3.29 -9.86
N SER A 111 -3.80 3.45 -11.11
CA SER A 111 -2.82 2.56 -11.74
C SER A 111 -1.41 2.86 -11.22
N ILE A 112 -0.60 1.83 -10.99
CA ILE A 112 0.82 2.00 -10.60
C ILE A 112 1.57 2.85 -11.63
N SER A 113 1.16 2.83 -12.91
CA SER A 113 1.73 3.65 -13.98
C SER A 113 1.59 5.16 -13.76
N ASP A 114 0.70 5.60 -12.88
CA ASP A 114 0.36 7.01 -12.71
C ASP A 114 1.15 7.68 -11.57
N TRP A 115 1.93 6.90 -10.81
CA TRP A 115 2.85 7.46 -9.82
C TRP A 115 3.67 8.66 -10.34
N PRO A 116 4.23 8.64 -11.57
CA PRO A 116 4.99 9.76 -12.10
C PRO A 116 4.20 11.08 -12.14
N ILE A 117 2.93 11.05 -12.54
CA ILE A 117 2.12 12.27 -12.62
C ILE A 117 1.76 12.78 -11.23
N HIS A 118 1.47 11.89 -10.27
CA HIS A 118 1.14 12.27 -8.89
C HIS A 118 2.35 12.81 -8.13
N ILE A 119 3.52 12.19 -8.26
CA ILE A 119 4.76 12.70 -7.67
C ILE A 119 5.09 14.07 -8.26
N HIS A 120 5.06 14.21 -9.59
CA HIS A 120 5.30 15.49 -10.25
C HIS A 120 4.31 16.57 -9.79
N ASN A 121 3.04 16.22 -9.61
CA ASN A 121 2.03 17.15 -9.10
C ASN A 121 2.30 17.56 -7.65
N LEU A 122 2.78 16.67 -6.78
CA LEU A 122 3.11 16.97 -5.40
C LEU A 122 4.26 17.96 -5.28
N ILE A 123 5.34 17.75 -6.03
CA ILE A 123 6.58 18.55 -5.90
C ILE A 123 6.54 19.90 -6.61
N LYS A 124 5.40 20.28 -7.19
CA LYS A 124 5.30 21.61 -7.83
C LYS A 124 5.57 22.71 -6.80
N PRO A 125 6.23 23.82 -7.19
CA PRO A 125 6.68 24.85 -6.25
C PRO A 125 5.58 25.37 -5.30
N GLN A 126 4.35 25.52 -5.78
CA GLN A 126 3.20 26.00 -5.00
C GLN A 126 2.74 25.04 -3.88
N ASN A 127 3.29 23.84 -3.81
CA ASN A 127 2.91 22.86 -2.81
C ASN A 127 3.85 22.77 -1.63
N ASP A 128 5.07 23.30 -1.76
CA ASP A 128 6.09 23.22 -0.73
C ASP A 128 6.28 21.77 -0.23
N ILE A 129 6.41 20.82 -1.15
CA ILE A 129 6.73 19.41 -0.85
C ILE A 129 8.04 19.09 -1.55
N SER A 130 9.06 18.75 -0.77
CA SER A 130 10.40 18.45 -1.27
C SER A 130 10.52 17.00 -1.74
N LEU A 131 11.56 16.68 -2.51
CA LEU A 131 11.87 15.29 -2.85
C LEU A 131 12.22 14.44 -1.62
N LEU A 132 12.78 15.06 -0.57
CA LEU A 132 13.04 14.37 0.69
C LEU A 132 11.72 13.96 1.35
N ASP A 133 10.72 14.85 1.37
CA ASP A 133 9.37 14.53 1.87
C ASP A 133 8.75 13.38 1.07
N ILE A 134 8.86 13.40 -0.27
CA ILE A 134 8.39 12.30 -1.12
C ILE A 134 9.08 10.98 -0.79
N SER A 135 10.41 11.00 -0.58
CA SER A 135 11.16 9.80 -0.20
C SER A 135 10.73 9.26 1.17
N ALA A 136 10.40 10.15 2.11
CA ALA A 136 9.89 9.75 3.41
C ALA A 136 8.53 9.06 3.28
N LEU A 137 7.59 9.68 2.56
CA LEU A 137 6.23 9.20 2.34
C LEU A 137 6.17 7.86 1.58
N LEU A 138 7.06 7.63 0.61
CA LEU A 138 7.04 6.44 -0.25
C LEU A 138 7.97 5.32 0.20
N SER A 139 8.95 5.59 1.08
CA SER A 139 9.99 4.61 1.42
C SER A 139 10.28 4.52 2.92
N PHE A 140 10.72 5.62 3.54
CA PHE A 140 11.13 5.58 4.95
C PHE A 140 9.97 5.25 5.90
N ASN A 141 8.85 5.97 5.77
CA ASN A 141 7.70 5.79 6.65
C ASN A 141 7.11 4.38 6.51
N PRO A 142 6.80 3.86 5.29
CA PRO A 142 6.35 2.48 5.13
C PRO A 142 7.31 1.45 5.76
N ALA A 143 8.62 1.62 5.58
CA ALA A 143 9.60 0.71 6.17
C ALA A 143 9.58 0.77 7.70
N ARG A 144 9.47 1.97 8.29
CA ARG A 144 9.37 2.15 9.74
C ARG A 144 8.10 1.51 10.31
N ILE A 145 6.95 1.79 9.69
CA ILE A 145 5.63 1.29 10.13
C ILE A 145 5.56 -0.24 10.06
N LEU A 146 6.17 -0.84 9.04
CA LEU A 146 6.25 -2.29 8.88
C LEU A 146 7.38 -2.95 9.68
N ASN A 147 8.08 -2.19 10.54
CA ASN A 147 9.24 -2.65 11.31
C ASN A 147 10.38 -3.23 10.46
N LEU A 148 10.58 -2.67 9.27
CA LEU A 148 11.62 -3.02 8.30
C LEU A 148 12.76 -2.00 8.25
N SER A 149 12.72 -0.94 9.07
CA SER A 149 13.67 0.18 9.05
C SER A 149 15.11 -0.20 9.37
N SER A 150 15.37 -1.38 9.93
CA SER A 150 16.74 -1.89 10.09
C SER A 150 17.44 -2.12 8.75
N LYS A 151 16.69 -2.46 7.69
CA LYS A 151 17.23 -2.81 6.36
C LYS A 151 16.59 -2.08 5.18
N LYS A 152 15.40 -1.50 5.33
CA LYS A 152 14.61 -0.93 4.23
C LYS A 152 14.30 0.55 4.45
N GLY A 153 14.06 1.27 3.35
CA GLY A 153 13.55 2.64 3.38
C GLY A 153 14.60 3.74 3.56
N TYR A 154 15.89 3.40 3.58
CA TYR A 154 17.00 4.35 3.69
C TYR A 154 18.25 3.85 2.94
N LEU A 155 19.28 4.70 2.80
CA LEU A 155 20.52 4.44 2.05
C LEU A 155 21.79 4.36 2.92
N GLY A 156 21.62 4.18 4.23
CA GLY A 156 22.75 4.09 5.17
C GLY A 156 23.45 2.74 5.13
N ALA A 157 24.64 2.66 5.73
CA ALA A 157 25.36 1.39 5.88
C ALA A 157 24.50 0.37 6.65
N GLY A 158 24.39 -0.84 6.14
CA GLY A 158 23.54 -1.90 6.70
C GLY A 158 22.15 -2.01 6.06
N ALA A 159 21.72 -1.01 5.27
CA ALA A 159 20.52 -1.14 4.45
C ALA A 159 20.70 -2.14 3.31
N ASP A 160 19.62 -2.81 2.92
CA ASP A 160 19.59 -3.56 1.67
C ASP A 160 19.77 -2.58 0.51
N ALA A 161 20.62 -2.96 -0.46
CA ALA A 161 20.89 -2.16 -1.65
C ALA A 161 19.72 -2.17 -2.64
N ASP A 162 18.58 -1.64 -2.22
CA ASP A 162 17.36 -1.39 -2.99
C ASP A 162 17.34 0.09 -3.38
N ILE A 163 17.78 0.39 -4.60
CA ILE A 163 18.05 1.78 -5.03
C ILE A 163 17.33 2.04 -6.36
N ILE A 164 16.60 3.14 -6.42
CA ILE A 164 16.02 3.68 -7.65
C ILE A 164 16.75 4.97 -7.99
N CYS A 165 17.38 5.01 -9.17
CA CYS A 165 18.04 6.21 -9.67
C CYS A 165 17.25 6.76 -10.85
N PHE A 166 16.83 8.03 -10.77
CA PHE A 166 16.14 8.74 -11.84
C PHE A 166 17.12 9.56 -12.67
N GLN A 167 16.86 9.68 -13.97
CA GLN A 167 17.54 10.66 -14.80
C GLN A 167 16.81 11.99 -14.67
N ALA A 168 17.35 12.89 -13.86
CA ALA A 168 16.73 14.17 -13.56
C ALA A 168 17.64 15.35 -13.94
N ASN A 169 17.03 16.43 -14.44
CA ASN A 169 17.63 17.75 -14.36
C ASN A 169 17.23 18.34 -12.98
N PRO A 170 18.19 18.67 -12.09
CA PRO A 170 17.89 19.18 -10.76
C PRO A 170 17.10 20.50 -10.77
N GLU A 171 17.15 21.26 -11.86
CA GLU A 171 16.39 22.51 -12.01
C GLU A 171 14.96 22.29 -12.52
N LYS A 172 14.66 21.11 -13.08
CA LYS A 172 13.37 20.84 -13.74
C LYS A 172 12.97 19.37 -13.65
N PHE A 173 12.26 19.05 -12.57
CA PHE A 173 11.57 17.76 -12.43
C PHE A 173 10.28 17.76 -13.24
N THR A 174 10.05 16.70 -14.01
CA THR A 174 8.84 16.51 -14.80
C THR A 174 8.26 15.13 -14.53
N GLU A 175 7.04 14.87 -14.99
CA GLU A 175 6.47 13.52 -14.99
C GLU A 175 7.42 12.48 -15.65
N LYS A 176 8.07 12.87 -16.76
CA LYS A 176 9.05 12.01 -17.46
C LYS A 176 10.26 11.62 -16.60
N THR A 177 10.60 12.45 -15.62
CA THR A 177 11.69 12.18 -14.68
C THR A 177 11.38 10.94 -13.83
N PHE A 178 10.12 10.79 -13.40
CA PHE A 178 9.70 9.69 -12.52
C PHE A 178 9.24 8.45 -13.28
N SER A 179 8.89 8.57 -14.57
CA SER A 179 8.59 7.40 -15.41
C SER A 179 9.84 6.73 -15.97
N ASN A 180 10.96 7.45 -16.08
CA ASN A 180 12.21 6.94 -16.65
C ASN A 180 13.32 6.86 -15.61
N THR A 181 13.54 5.64 -15.10
CA THR A 181 14.67 5.35 -14.22
C THR A 181 15.95 5.18 -15.05
N LYS A 182 17.06 5.77 -14.58
CA LYS A 182 18.40 5.52 -15.14
C LYS A 182 18.86 4.10 -14.81
N PHE A 183 18.63 3.68 -13.57
CA PHE A 183 18.79 2.29 -13.17
C PHE A 183 17.98 1.96 -11.92
N VAL A 184 17.72 0.67 -11.72
CA VAL A 184 17.15 0.12 -10.48
C VAL A 184 18.04 -1.02 -10.00
N ILE A 185 18.44 -0.95 -8.74
CA ILE A 185 19.18 -1.99 -8.03
C ILE A 185 18.22 -2.62 -7.02
N LYS A 186 18.20 -3.96 -6.96
CA LYS A 186 17.45 -4.73 -5.97
C LYS A 186 18.40 -5.73 -5.31
N SER A 187 18.52 -5.66 -3.98
CA SER A 187 19.42 -6.52 -3.21
C SER A 187 20.86 -6.53 -3.76
N GLY A 188 21.36 -5.37 -4.22
CA GLY A 188 22.71 -5.24 -4.79
C GLY A 188 22.84 -5.64 -6.26
N HIS A 189 21.77 -6.14 -6.89
CA HIS A 189 21.77 -6.53 -8.30
C HIS A 189 21.08 -5.48 -9.18
N LEU A 190 21.73 -5.09 -10.29
CA LEU A 190 21.11 -4.26 -11.32
C LEU A 190 19.97 -5.05 -12.00
N ILE A 191 18.73 -4.59 -11.86
CA ILE A 191 17.54 -5.22 -12.45
C ILE A 191 16.94 -4.44 -13.62
N LYS A 192 17.26 -3.15 -13.72
CA LYS A 192 16.82 -2.28 -14.82
C LYS A 192 17.88 -1.24 -15.11
N LYS A 193 18.14 -0.97 -16.38
CA LYS A 193 19.01 0.11 -16.87
C LYS A 193 18.27 0.85 -17.99
N ASN A 194 18.05 2.14 -17.80
CA ASN A 194 17.20 2.95 -18.67
C ASN A 194 15.81 2.29 -18.86
N SER A 195 15.37 2.08 -20.11
CA SER A 195 14.10 1.43 -20.44
C SER A 195 14.13 -0.10 -20.39
N GLU A 196 15.30 -0.73 -20.20
CA GLU A 196 15.48 -2.17 -20.36
C GLU A 196 15.58 -2.87 -19.00
N TYR A 197 14.79 -3.93 -18.82
CA TYR A 197 14.98 -4.85 -17.71
C TYR A 197 16.18 -5.73 -18.01
N VAL A 198 17.13 -5.76 -17.09
CA VAL A 198 18.25 -6.69 -17.15
C VAL A 198 17.75 -7.98 -16.54
N VAL A 199 17.82 -9.09 -17.30
CA VAL A 199 17.47 -10.42 -16.79
C VAL A 199 18.43 -10.75 -15.65
N SER A 200 18.01 -10.46 -14.41
CA SER A 200 18.71 -10.88 -13.21
C SER A 200 18.19 -12.25 -12.82
N THR A 201 19.06 -13.26 -12.95
CA THR A 201 18.84 -14.62 -12.45
C THR A 201 18.99 -14.73 -10.92
N GLY A 202 19.19 -13.61 -10.20
CA GLY A 202 19.76 -13.63 -8.85
C GLY A 202 19.03 -12.84 -7.76
N SER A 203 18.04 -12.00 -8.05
CA SER A 203 17.30 -11.32 -6.97
C SER A 203 16.33 -12.29 -6.28
N LYS A 204 16.85 -12.97 -5.25
CA LYS A 204 16.03 -13.78 -4.34
C LYS A 204 14.93 -12.90 -3.75
N ARG A 205 13.67 -13.30 -3.95
CA ARG A 205 12.51 -12.59 -3.41
C ARG A 205 12.24 -13.14 -2.02
N ASN A 206 12.46 -12.31 -1.01
CA ASN A 206 12.16 -12.70 0.36
C ASN A 206 10.69 -12.43 0.65
N ILE A 207 10.02 -13.42 1.25
CA ILE A 207 8.69 -13.23 1.85
C ILE A 207 8.89 -12.91 3.32
N TYR A 208 8.47 -11.72 3.74
CA TYR A 208 8.50 -11.33 5.15
C TYR A 208 7.29 -11.89 5.87
N TRP A 209 7.51 -12.50 7.03
CA TRP A 209 6.46 -13.04 7.89
C TRP A 209 6.84 -12.85 9.36
N SER A 210 5.84 -12.82 10.24
CA SER A 210 6.05 -12.77 11.69
C SER A 210 5.65 -14.09 12.32
N GLU A 211 6.40 -14.48 13.35
CA GLU A 211 6.05 -15.62 14.20
C GLU A 211 5.67 -15.10 15.58
N GLY A 212 4.49 -15.48 16.06
CA GLY A 212 4.11 -15.23 17.44
C GLY A 212 4.65 -16.32 18.37
N GLU A 213 5.20 -15.91 19.51
CA GLU A 213 5.49 -16.83 20.60
C GLU A 213 4.21 -17.05 21.42
N PHE A 214 3.87 -18.32 21.63
CA PHE A 214 2.68 -18.72 22.37
C PHE A 214 3.05 -19.86 23.31
N ASP A 215 2.42 -19.89 24.49
CA ASP A 215 2.52 -21.03 25.39
C ASP A 215 2.14 -22.34 24.67
N ALA A 216 2.95 -23.38 24.87
CA ALA A 216 2.81 -24.64 24.15
C ALA A 216 1.47 -25.35 24.48
N ASN A 217 1.00 -25.25 25.72
CA ASN A 217 -0.27 -25.84 26.12
C ASN A 217 -1.44 -25.10 25.47
N GLU A 218 -1.42 -23.77 25.46
CA GLU A 218 -2.45 -22.97 24.80
C GLU A 218 -2.46 -23.16 23.27
N ARG A 219 -1.28 -23.30 22.65
CA ARG A 219 -1.15 -23.63 21.22
C ARG A 219 -1.80 -24.97 20.91
N ASN A 220 -1.51 -26.01 21.69
CA ASN A 220 -2.07 -27.34 21.49
C ASN A 220 -3.59 -27.39 21.71
N LYS A 221 -4.09 -26.71 22.77
CA LYS A 221 -5.53 -26.57 23.01
C LYS A 221 -6.23 -25.87 21.85
N THR A 222 -5.65 -24.77 21.36
CA THR A 222 -6.20 -23.99 20.24
C THR A 222 -6.17 -24.81 18.95
N LYS A 223 -5.07 -25.52 18.65
CA LYS A 223 -4.98 -26.40 17.47
C LYS A 223 -6.07 -27.47 17.49
N LYS A 224 -6.26 -28.18 18.61
CA LYS A 224 -7.30 -29.19 18.74
C LYS A 224 -8.72 -28.63 18.57
N ARG A 225 -8.97 -27.43 19.10
CA ARG A 225 -10.25 -26.73 18.89
C ARG A 225 -10.46 -26.37 17.43
N LEU A 226 -9.41 -25.90 16.76
CA LEU A 226 -9.42 -25.55 15.34
C LEU A 226 -9.67 -26.77 14.46
N GLU A 227 -8.97 -27.89 14.69
CA GLU A 227 -9.18 -29.16 13.99
C GLU A 227 -10.64 -29.61 14.10
N ASN A 228 -11.17 -29.68 15.32
CA ASN A 228 -12.57 -30.05 15.54
C ASN A 228 -13.57 -29.04 14.95
N PHE A 229 -13.21 -27.75 14.85
CA PHE A 229 -14.04 -26.76 14.15
C PHE A 229 -14.07 -27.04 12.65
N TYR A 230 -12.90 -27.25 12.03
CA TYR A 230 -12.76 -27.56 10.61
C TYR A 230 -13.51 -28.83 10.24
N ASP A 231 -13.29 -29.92 10.97
CA ASP A 231 -13.94 -31.21 10.70
C ASP A 231 -15.48 -31.15 10.79
N LYS A 232 -16.02 -30.24 11.60
CA LYS A 232 -17.48 -30.12 11.82
C LYS A 232 -18.15 -29.07 10.96
N ARG A 233 -17.43 -28.03 10.53
CA ARG A 233 -18.02 -26.80 9.99
C ARG A 233 -17.49 -26.43 8.62
N PHE A 234 -16.24 -26.75 8.29
CA PHE A 234 -15.64 -26.40 7.01
C PHE A 234 -15.84 -27.50 5.96
N SER A 235 -15.83 -27.07 4.70
CA SER A 235 -15.77 -27.97 3.55
C SER A 235 -14.41 -28.68 3.36
N MET A 236 -13.39 -28.31 4.13
CA MET A 236 -12.04 -28.89 4.08
C MET A 236 -11.45 -29.19 5.47
N HIS A 237 -10.52 -30.15 5.52
CA HIS A 237 -9.74 -30.44 6.72
C HIS A 237 -8.66 -29.38 6.95
N LEU A 238 -8.32 -29.12 8.22
CA LEU A 238 -7.27 -28.18 8.59
C LEU A 238 -5.91 -28.52 7.95
N SER A 239 -5.61 -29.81 7.77
CA SER A 239 -4.37 -30.29 7.15
C SER A 239 -4.21 -29.85 5.68
N ALA A 240 -5.29 -29.49 4.99
CA ALA A 240 -5.21 -28.93 3.64
C ALA A 240 -4.63 -27.51 3.61
N LEU A 241 -4.68 -26.79 4.75
CA LEU A 241 -4.11 -25.45 4.93
C LEU A 241 -2.68 -25.47 5.47
N GLU A 242 -2.20 -26.62 5.96
CA GLU A 242 -0.83 -26.78 6.40
C GLU A 242 0.11 -26.76 5.19
N ASN A 243 0.62 -25.57 4.87
CA ASN A 243 1.43 -25.33 3.68
C ASN A 243 2.76 -26.10 3.77
N LYS A 244 2.92 -27.06 2.86
CA LYS A 244 4.20 -27.68 2.51
C LYS A 244 4.87 -26.76 1.49
N GLU A 245 6.03 -26.22 1.87
CA GLU A 245 6.97 -25.48 1.00
C GLU A 245 6.51 -24.08 0.52
N ILE A 246 6.72 -23.07 1.36
CA ILE A 246 6.89 -21.68 0.88
C ILE A 246 8.40 -21.45 0.68
N PRO A 247 8.89 -21.30 -0.56
CA PRO A 247 10.30 -21.00 -0.77
C PRO A 247 10.67 -19.66 -0.11
N GLN A 248 11.76 -19.67 0.67
CA GLN A 248 12.52 -18.47 1.05
C GLN A 248 11.76 -17.45 1.90
N MET A 249 11.40 -17.86 3.12
CA MET A 249 10.82 -16.99 4.13
C MET A 249 11.89 -16.26 4.95
N GLN A 250 11.69 -14.96 5.18
CA GLN A 250 12.51 -14.14 6.08
C GLN A 250 11.65 -13.70 7.26
N LYS A 251 12.06 -14.07 8.47
CA LYS A 251 11.38 -13.64 9.70
C LYS A 251 11.62 -12.13 9.92
N LEU A 252 10.56 -11.41 10.27
CA LEU A 252 10.61 -10.01 10.71
C LEU A 252 11.31 -9.87 12.06
#